data_AF-A0A3C0REB5-F1
#
_entry.id   AF-A0A3C0REB5-F1
#
_cell.length_a   1.000
_cell.length_b   1.000
_cell.length_c   1.000
_cell.angle_alpha   90.00
_cell.angle_beta   90.00
_cell.angle_gamma   90.00
#
_symmetry.space_group_name_H-M   'P 1'
#
loop_
_entity.id
_entity.type
_entity.pdbx_description
1 polymer ?
#
loop_
_entity_poly.entity_id
_entity_poly.type
_entity_poly.pdbx_seq_one_letter_code
_entity_poly.pdbx_strand_id
1 'polypeptide(L)'
;EQLPANLAKAVLEGARSICAEAHIPLAGGHSIDSKEPIFGLSVNGLVATNHLKQNNTAQEGDVLLMTKPLGVGILSTAMKRGVLAAEHQTALIQQLTTLNKIGAALGQIEGVHAMTDITGFGLLGHCMEMAEGSGLGAELHYQQVPILESARTYLKDRIVPDATYRNWNSYNAQTGFGAGVNVMEAFSILPDPQTNGGLLIAVAPAALAEVQAIFQANNLD
;
A
#
# COMPACT_ATOMS: atom_id res chain seq x y z
N GLU A 1 13.77 -14.87 25.41
CA GLU A 1 14.97 -15.27 24.66
C GLU A 1 15.59 -14.01 24.06
N GLN A 2 16.90 -13.81 24.15
CA GLN A 2 17.56 -12.67 23.51
C GLN A 2 17.91 -13.05 22.07
N LEU A 3 17.54 -12.21 21.10
CA LEU A 3 17.89 -12.44 19.70
C LEU A 3 19.40 -12.23 19.51
N PRO A 4 20.09 -13.12 18.76
CA PRO A 4 21.52 -12.98 18.53
C PRO A 4 21.84 -11.79 17.62
N ALA A 5 22.98 -11.13 17.88
CA ALA A 5 23.38 -9.91 17.19
C ALA A 5 23.56 -10.08 15.66
N ASN A 6 23.82 -11.30 15.19
CA ASN A 6 23.91 -11.60 13.77
C ASN A 6 22.57 -11.40 13.03
N LEU A 7 21.42 -11.59 13.69
CA LEU A 7 20.12 -11.31 13.09
C LEU A 7 19.90 -9.81 12.92
N ALA A 8 20.28 -9.00 13.91
CA ALA A 8 20.24 -7.54 13.79
C ALA A 8 21.14 -7.06 12.64
N LYS A 9 22.33 -7.66 12.47
CA LYS A 9 23.21 -7.38 11.33
C LYS A 9 22.54 -7.72 9.99
N ALA A 10 21.82 -8.83 9.89
CA ALA A 10 21.11 -9.22 8.67
C ALA A 10 19.97 -8.25 8.32
N VAL A 11 19.22 -7.78 9.32
CA VAL A 11 18.18 -6.74 9.13
C VAL A 11 18.81 -5.44 8.62
N LEU A 12 19.93 -5.01 9.21
CA LEU A 12 20.66 -3.82 8.75
C LEU A 12 21.21 -3.97 7.33
N GLU A 13 21.64 -5.17 6.93
CA GLU A 13 22.09 -5.42 5.56
C GLU A 13 20.94 -5.33 4.55
N GLY A 14 19.78 -5.89 4.88
CA GLY A 14 18.57 -5.73 4.06
C GLY A 14 18.17 -4.27 3.90
N ALA A 15 18.21 -3.50 4.99
CA ALA A 15 17.96 -2.06 4.96
C ALA A 15 18.99 -1.31 4.09
N ARG A 16 20.28 -1.66 4.19
CA ARG A 16 21.32 -1.06 3.35
C ARG A 16 21.11 -1.36 1.87
N SER A 17 20.73 -2.59 1.54
CA SER A 17 20.43 -3.02 0.17
C SER A 17 19.29 -2.20 -0.43
N ILE A 18 18.17 -2.04 0.28
CA ILE A 18 17.01 -1.29 -0.23
C ILE A 18 17.29 0.22 -0.32
N CYS A 19 18.06 0.78 0.63
CA CYS A 19 18.53 2.15 0.56
C CYS A 19 19.44 2.38 -0.66
N ALA A 20 20.37 1.45 -0.92
CA ALA A 20 21.23 1.53 -2.10
C ALA A 20 20.41 1.48 -3.40
N GLU A 21 19.40 0.61 -3.48
CA GLU A 21 18.50 0.55 -4.63
C GLU A 21 17.71 1.85 -4.81
N ALA A 22 17.32 2.51 -3.71
CA ALA A 22 16.69 3.83 -3.71
C ALA A 22 17.68 4.99 -3.95
N HIS A 23 18.97 4.72 -4.11
CA HIS A 23 20.05 5.72 -4.21
C HIS A 23 20.14 6.65 -2.99
N ILE A 24 19.81 6.16 -1.80
CA ILE A 24 19.91 6.90 -0.54
C ILE A 24 20.97 6.28 0.37
N PRO A 25 21.83 7.07 1.04
CA PRO A 25 22.79 6.55 2.00
C PRO A 25 22.11 6.23 3.34
N LEU A 26 22.44 5.08 3.94
CA LEU A 26 22.09 4.79 5.33
C LEU A 26 23.09 5.50 6.26
N ALA A 27 22.75 6.72 6.70
CA ALA A 27 23.67 7.66 7.37
C ALA A 27 23.81 7.48 8.89
N GLY A 28 23.59 6.26 9.41
CA GLY A 28 23.65 5.94 10.84
C GLY A 28 22.32 5.46 11.41
N GLY A 29 22.17 5.53 12.73
CA GLY A 29 20.96 5.12 13.43
C GLY A 29 21.13 5.15 14.95
N HIS A 30 20.06 4.82 15.66
CA HIS A 30 20.05 4.62 17.10
C HIS A 30 19.44 3.26 17.42
N SER A 31 19.94 2.61 18.46
CA SER A 31 19.43 1.31 18.90
C SER A 31 19.08 1.38 20.38
N ILE A 32 17.97 0.75 20.74
CA ILE A 32 17.45 0.68 22.10
C ILE A 32 17.31 -0.79 22.50
N ASP A 33 17.44 -1.07 23.79
CA ASP A 33 17.08 -2.37 24.33
C ASP A 33 15.55 -2.45 24.49
N SER A 34 14.95 -3.51 23.96
CA SER A 34 13.50 -3.71 23.92
C SER A 34 13.17 -5.19 23.99
N LYS A 35 12.04 -5.51 24.64
CA LYS A 35 11.51 -6.87 24.70
C LYS A 35 11.08 -7.40 23.34
N GLU A 36 10.61 -6.50 22.48
CA GLU A 36 10.15 -6.82 21.12
C GLU A 36 11.13 -6.25 20.09
N PRO A 37 11.41 -6.99 19.00
CA PRO A 37 12.27 -6.49 17.93
C PRO A 37 11.56 -5.37 17.17
N ILE A 38 12.20 -4.21 17.11
CA ILE A 38 11.70 -3.03 16.39
C ILE A 38 12.76 -2.60 15.39
N PHE A 39 12.31 -2.31 14.16
CA PHE A 39 13.16 -1.77 13.12
C PHE A 39 12.39 -0.76 12.28
N GLY A 40 13.05 0.33 11.88
CA GLY A 40 12.49 1.37 11.04
C GLY A 40 13.57 2.35 10.60
N LEU A 41 13.22 3.22 9.65
CA LEU A 41 14.10 4.27 9.13
C LEU A 41 13.42 5.63 9.31
N SER A 42 14.22 6.65 9.61
CA SER A 42 13.81 8.05 9.45
C SER A 42 14.39 8.56 8.14
N VAL A 43 13.53 8.98 7.21
CA VAL A 43 13.92 9.34 5.84
C VAL A 43 13.69 10.83 5.61
N ASN A 44 14.67 11.51 5.01
CA ASN A 44 14.54 12.89 4.55
C ASN A 44 14.54 12.91 3.02
N GLY A 45 13.64 13.69 2.42
CA GLY A 45 13.53 13.88 0.98
C GLY A 45 13.41 15.36 0.62
N LEU A 46 13.64 15.69 -0.64
CA LEU A 46 13.49 17.03 -1.20
C LEU A 46 12.54 16.97 -2.39
N VAL A 47 11.63 17.93 -2.47
CA VAL A 47 10.70 18.08 -3.59
C VAL A 47 10.45 19.56 -3.82
N ALA A 48 10.29 19.95 -5.08
CA ALA A 48 9.81 21.29 -5.40
C ALA A 48 8.36 21.42 -4.91
N THR A 49 8.01 22.54 -4.28
CA THR A 49 6.71 22.70 -3.62
C THR A 49 5.52 22.55 -4.57
N ASN A 50 5.69 22.93 -5.84
CA ASN A 50 4.68 22.74 -6.89
C ASN A 50 4.50 21.27 -7.33
N HIS A 51 5.44 20.38 -6.99
CA HIS A 51 5.36 18.94 -7.24
C HIS A 51 5.05 18.13 -5.98
N LEU A 52 4.86 18.79 -4.82
CA LEU A 52 4.40 18.15 -3.61
C LEU A 52 2.91 17.80 -3.74
N LYS A 53 2.62 16.53 -3.96
CA LYS A 53 1.25 16.02 -3.99
C LYS A 53 0.74 15.80 -2.57
N GLN A 54 -0.47 16.29 -2.30
CA GLN A 54 -1.18 16.05 -1.06
C GLN A 54 -2.19 14.91 -1.25
N ASN A 55 -2.69 14.34 -0.16
CA ASN A 55 -3.67 13.27 -0.22
C ASN A 55 -5.12 13.79 -0.24
N ASN A 56 -5.34 15.10 -0.06
CA ASN A 56 -6.66 15.71 0.15
C ASN A 56 -7.02 16.75 -0.93
N THR A 57 -6.35 16.71 -2.08
CA THR A 57 -6.54 17.69 -3.17
C THR A 57 -7.15 17.09 -4.44
N ALA A 58 -7.81 15.93 -4.32
CA ALA A 58 -8.53 15.30 -5.44
C ALA A 58 -9.65 16.21 -5.93
N GLN A 59 -10.01 16.08 -7.21
CA GLN A 59 -11.06 16.87 -7.85
C GLN A 59 -12.19 15.97 -8.36
N GLU A 60 -13.37 16.54 -8.48
CA GLU A 60 -14.52 15.85 -9.07
C GLU A 60 -14.18 15.41 -10.50
N GLY A 61 -14.47 14.14 -10.82
CA GLY A 61 -14.18 13.55 -12.12
C GLY A 61 -12.77 12.95 -12.26
N ASP A 62 -11.92 13.04 -11.23
CA ASP A 62 -10.65 12.34 -11.22
C ASP A 62 -10.84 10.82 -11.28
N VAL A 63 -9.93 10.16 -11.99
CA VAL A 63 -9.83 8.71 -12.05
C VAL A 63 -8.89 8.24 -10.94
N LEU A 64 -9.30 7.21 -10.20
CA LEU A 64 -8.48 6.58 -9.17
C LEU A 64 -7.66 5.43 -9.76
N LEU A 65 -6.35 5.45 -9.51
CA LEU A 65 -5.39 4.43 -9.95
C LEU A 65 -4.58 3.92 -8.77
N MET A 66 -4.09 2.68 -8.87
CA MET A 66 -3.17 2.13 -7.88
C MET A 66 -2.00 1.36 -8.49
N THR A 67 -0.85 1.36 -7.81
CA THR A 67 0.40 0.80 -8.35
C THR A 67 0.76 -0.59 -7.86
N LYS A 68 0.03 -1.15 -6.88
CA LYS A 68 0.26 -2.50 -6.36
C LYS A 68 -1.07 -3.16 -5.96
N PRO A 69 -1.17 -4.49 -6.08
CA PRO A 69 -2.36 -5.22 -5.64
C PRO A 69 -2.52 -5.23 -4.11
N LEU A 70 -3.73 -5.50 -3.63
CA LEU A 70 -4.03 -5.71 -2.21
C LEU A 70 -3.80 -7.16 -1.75
N GLY A 71 -3.80 -7.37 -0.43
CA GLY A 71 -3.83 -8.70 0.19
C GLY A 71 -2.59 -9.06 1.01
N VAL A 72 -1.66 -8.12 1.22
CA VAL A 72 -0.43 -8.35 1.99
C VAL A 72 -0.74 -8.68 3.45
N GLY A 73 -1.74 -8.05 4.06
CA GLY A 73 -2.09 -8.30 5.46
C GLY A 73 -2.59 -9.72 5.67
N ILE A 74 -3.41 -10.22 4.74
CA ILE A 74 -3.89 -11.60 4.69
C ILE A 74 -2.73 -12.60 4.54
N LEU A 75 -1.88 -12.43 3.53
CA LEU A 75 -0.75 -13.33 3.29
C LEU A 75 0.26 -13.30 4.44
N SER A 76 0.51 -12.12 5.02
CA SER A 76 1.37 -11.98 6.19
C SER A 76 0.78 -12.68 7.42
N THR A 77 -0.55 -12.68 7.56
CA THR A 77 -1.23 -13.41 8.63
C THR A 77 -1.14 -14.91 8.43
N ALA A 78 -1.31 -15.40 7.19
CA ALA A 78 -1.08 -16.80 6.84
C ALA A 78 0.36 -17.23 7.14
N MET A 79 1.35 -16.37 6.83
CA MET A 79 2.76 -16.62 7.13
C MET A 79 3.00 -16.72 8.63
N LYS A 80 2.47 -15.78 9.43
CA LYS A 80 2.57 -15.79 10.90
C LYS A 80 1.91 -17.02 11.53
N ARG A 81 0.85 -17.55 10.92
CA ARG A 81 0.15 -18.77 11.35
C ARG A 81 0.82 -20.06 10.86
N GLY A 82 1.86 -19.97 10.02
CA GLY A 82 2.55 -21.15 9.46
C GLY A 82 1.75 -21.91 8.41
N VAL A 83 0.76 -21.27 7.78
CA VAL A 83 -0.13 -21.89 6.78
C VAL A 83 0.00 -21.26 5.39
N LEU A 84 0.94 -20.33 5.21
CA LEU A 84 1.25 -19.78 3.88
C LEU A 84 1.89 -20.88 3.01
N ALA A 85 1.35 -21.09 1.82
CA ALA A 85 1.88 -22.03 0.85
C ALA A 85 3.19 -21.46 0.26
N ALA A 86 4.16 -22.33 -0.01
CA ALA A 86 5.48 -21.91 -0.46
C ALA A 86 5.43 -21.11 -1.77
N GLU A 87 4.54 -21.47 -2.68
CA GLU A 87 4.32 -20.76 -3.94
C GLU A 87 3.80 -19.32 -3.77
N HIS A 88 3.14 -19.02 -2.65
CA HIS A 88 2.59 -17.69 -2.37
C HIS A 88 3.62 -16.75 -1.71
N GLN A 89 4.69 -17.30 -1.15
CA GLN A 89 5.71 -16.52 -0.44
C GLN A 89 6.45 -15.56 -1.37
N THR A 90 6.78 -15.99 -2.59
CA THR A 90 7.51 -15.16 -3.55
C THR A 90 6.76 -13.86 -3.86
N ALA A 91 5.45 -13.95 -4.15
CA ALA A 91 4.63 -12.78 -4.44
C ALA A 91 4.53 -11.82 -3.24
N LEU A 92 4.36 -12.36 -2.03
CA LEU A 92 4.34 -11.57 -0.79
C LEU A 92 5.66 -10.81 -0.60
N ILE A 93 6.80 -11.51 -0.68
CA ILE A 93 8.11 -10.90 -0.48
C ILE A 93 8.40 -9.88 -1.56
N GLN A 94 8.12 -10.19 -2.83
CA GLN A 94 8.30 -9.25 -3.95
C GLN A 94 7.55 -7.94 -3.71
N GLN A 95 6.27 -8.00 -3.29
CA GLN A 95 5.50 -6.80 -3.00
C GLN A 95 6.07 -6.01 -1.81
N LEU A 96 6.43 -6.70 -0.73
CA LEU A 96 7.02 -6.11 0.47
C LEU A 96 8.38 -5.44 0.23
N THR A 97 9.12 -5.85 -0.80
CA THR A 97 10.44 -5.29 -1.12
C THR A 97 10.45 -4.37 -2.34
N THR A 98 9.34 -4.22 -3.06
CA THR A 98 9.27 -3.31 -4.22
C THR A 98 9.14 -1.85 -3.78
N LEU A 99 10.01 -0.97 -4.27
CA LEU A 99 9.98 0.45 -3.97
C LEU A 99 8.91 1.21 -4.78
N ASN A 100 8.23 2.17 -4.15
CA ASN A 100 7.30 3.10 -4.82
C ASN A 100 8.02 4.24 -5.57
N LYS A 101 9.15 3.95 -6.25
CA LYS A 101 9.96 4.94 -6.99
C LYS A 101 9.17 5.70 -8.06
N ILE A 102 8.18 5.01 -8.66
CA ILE A 102 7.28 5.57 -9.67
C ILE A 102 6.59 6.86 -9.19
N GLY A 103 6.36 7.01 -7.88
CA GLY A 103 5.73 8.19 -7.29
C GLY A 103 6.47 9.49 -7.56
N ALA A 104 7.80 9.46 -7.67
CA ALA A 104 8.58 10.66 -7.98
C ALA A 104 8.26 11.22 -9.37
N ALA A 105 8.06 10.33 -10.36
CA ALA A 105 7.70 10.70 -11.72
C ALA A 105 6.22 11.12 -11.81
N LEU A 106 5.33 10.38 -11.16
CA LEU A 106 3.90 10.72 -11.09
C LEU A 106 3.65 12.07 -10.42
N GLY A 107 4.44 12.42 -9.40
CA GLY A 107 4.38 13.72 -8.73
C GLY A 107 4.74 14.91 -9.62
N GLN A 108 5.37 14.71 -10.78
CA GLN A 108 5.65 15.79 -11.73
C GLN A 108 4.46 16.11 -12.64
N ILE A 109 3.47 15.22 -12.74
CA ILE A 109 2.32 15.40 -13.64
C ILE A 109 1.36 16.41 -13.02
N GLU A 110 1.06 17.50 -13.74
CA GLU A 110 0.17 18.55 -13.26
C GLU A 110 -1.24 18.02 -12.97
N GLY A 111 -1.77 17.18 -13.87
CA GLY A 111 -3.10 16.57 -13.74
C GLY A 111 -3.21 15.48 -12.68
N VAL A 112 -2.13 15.09 -11.99
CA VAL A 112 -2.23 14.28 -10.76
C VAL A 112 -2.58 15.21 -9.62
N HIS A 113 -3.84 15.19 -9.19
CA HIS A 113 -4.35 16.13 -8.19
C HIS A 113 -4.09 15.69 -6.76
N ALA A 114 -4.17 14.39 -6.47
CA ALA A 114 -3.83 13.84 -5.17
C ALA A 114 -3.07 12.51 -5.27
N MET A 115 -2.23 12.24 -4.28
CA MET A 115 -1.49 10.99 -4.20
C MET A 115 -1.20 10.63 -2.73
N THR A 116 -1.35 9.36 -2.39
CA THR A 116 -1.02 8.80 -1.07
C THR A 116 -0.54 7.35 -1.23
N ASP A 117 -0.03 6.73 -0.17
CA ASP A 117 0.33 5.32 -0.14
C ASP A 117 -0.70 4.49 0.64
N ILE A 118 -1.09 3.34 0.09
CA ILE A 118 -2.03 2.44 0.74
C ILE A 118 -1.26 1.62 1.78
N THR A 119 -1.52 1.88 3.06
CA THR A 119 -0.83 1.24 4.18
C THR A 119 -1.78 0.63 5.22
N GLY A 120 -1.61 0.97 6.51
CA GLY A 120 -2.24 0.29 7.64
C GLY A 120 -3.77 0.36 7.68
N PHE A 121 -4.37 1.36 7.03
CA PHE A 121 -5.83 1.51 6.97
C PHE A 121 -6.49 0.75 5.81
N GLY A 122 -5.68 0.09 4.96
CA GLY A 122 -6.15 -0.55 3.74
C GLY A 122 -6.60 0.45 2.69
N LEU A 123 -7.06 -0.06 1.55
CA LEU A 123 -7.58 0.79 0.47
C LEU A 123 -8.80 1.59 0.95
N LEU A 124 -9.68 0.98 1.74
CA LEU A 124 -10.89 1.63 2.23
C LEU A 124 -10.59 2.92 3.00
N GLY A 125 -9.68 2.84 3.98
CA GLY A 125 -9.35 4.00 4.81
C GLY A 125 -8.62 5.09 4.04
N HIS A 126 -7.63 4.72 3.22
CA HIS A 126 -6.86 5.70 2.43
C HIS A 126 -7.68 6.37 1.33
N CYS A 127 -8.62 5.64 0.73
CA CYS A 127 -9.57 6.21 -0.21
C CYS A 127 -10.57 7.14 0.49
N MET A 128 -11.03 6.77 1.69
CA MET A 128 -11.91 7.62 2.51
C MET A 128 -11.20 8.91 2.94
N GLU A 129 -9.96 8.84 3.45
CA GLU A 129 -9.19 10.04 3.83
C GLU A 129 -9.00 10.99 2.64
N MET A 130 -8.71 10.45 1.45
CA MET A 130 -8.57 11.24 0.25
C MET A 130 -9.89 11.91 -0.15
N ALA A 131 -10.97 11.14 -0.21
CA ALA A 131 -12.29 11.65 -0.59
C ALA A 131 -12.81 12.70 0.40
N GLU A 132 -12.83 12.38 1.70
CA GLU A 132 -13.28 13.30 2.75
C GLU A 132 -12.43 14.57 2.81
N GLY A 133 -11.10 14.42 2.71
CA GLY A 133 -10.16 15.55 2.71
C GLY A 133 -10.38 16.51 1.53
N SER A 134 -10.90 16.00 0.41
CA SER A 134 -11.27 16.77 -0.77
C SER A 134 -12.73 17.22 -0.81
N GLY A 135 -13.55 16.86 0.20
CA GLY A 135 -14.98 17.15 0.22
C GLY A 135 -15.78 16.38 -0.84
N LEU A 136 -15.29 15.20 -1.23
CA LEU A 136 -15.85 14.34 -2.27
C LEU A 136 -16.26 12.97 -1.70
N GLY A 137 -16.89 12.16 -2.55
CA GLY A 137 -16.98 10.71 -2.38
C GLY A 137 -16.08 9.99 -3.38
N ALA A 138 -15.87 8.68 -3.20
CA ALA A 138 -15.14 7.85 -4.16
C ALA A 138 -15.98 6.65 -4.60
N GLU A 139 -15.99 6.38 -5.90
CA GLU A 139 -16.60 5.19 -6.48
C GLU A 139 -15.50 4.24 -6.96
N LEU A 140 -15.54 2.99 -6.48
CA LEU A 140 -14.58 1.96 -6.86
C LEU A 140 -15.28 0.86 -7.64
N HIS A 141 -14.81 0.60 -8.84
CA HIS A 141 -15.16 -0.61 -9.58
C HIS A 141 -14.45 -1.80 -8.95
N TYR A 142 -15.09 -2.44 -7.95
CA TYR A 142 -14.46 -3.49 -7.13
C TYR A 142 -13.79 -4.61 -7.94
N GLN A 143 -14.36 -5.00 -9.09
CA GLN A 143 -13.80 -6.03 -9.97
C GLN A 143 -12.49 -5.62 -10.66
N GLN A 144 -12.20 -4.32 -10.73
CA GLN A 144 -10.96 -3.76 -11.26
C GLN A 144 -9.91 -3.50 -10.17
N VAL A 145 -10.24 -3.70 -8.89
CA VAL A 145 -9.26 -3.56 -7.80
C VAL A 145 -8.27 -4.72 -7.89
N PRO A 146 -6.98 -4.46 -8.16
CA PRO A 146 -5.98 -5.52 -8.23
C PRO A 146 -5.79 -6.14 -6.83
N ILE A 147 -5.89 -7.46 -6.78
CA ILE A 147 -5.76 -8.26 -5.56
C ILE A 147 -4.79 -9.39 -5.86
N LEU A 148 -3.87 -9.68 -4.94
CA LEU A 148 -3.04 -10.87 -5.04
C LEU A 148 -3.96 -12.09 -5.01
N GLU A 149 -4.01 -12.85 -6.11
CA GLU A 149 -4.91 -14.01 -6.22
C GLU A 149 -4.68 -15.01 -5.08
N SER A 150 -3.43 -15.16 -4.64
CA SER A 150 -3.07 -15.99 -3.49
C SER A 150 -3.76 -15.57 -2.19
N ALA A 151 -4.09 -14.29 -1.99
CA ALA A 151 -4.77 -13.81 -0.80
C ALA A 151 -6.20 -14.37 -0.69
N ARG A 152 -6.91 -14.55 -1.82
CA ARG A 152 -8.28 -15.08 -1.87
C ARG A 152 -8.37 -16.50 -1.31
N THR A 153 -7.32 -17.30 -1.45
CA THR A 153 -7.22 -18.65 -0.91
C THR A 153 -7.46 -18.68 0.61
N TYR A 154 -6.92 -17.69 1.31
CA TYR A 154 -6.91 -17.63 2.77
C TYR A 154 -8.18 -17.02 3.39
N LEU A 155 -8.99 -16.32 2.57
CA LEU A 155 -10.26 -15.75 3.02
C LEU A 155 -11.28 -16.82 3.41
N LYS A 156 -11.25 -17.99 2.75
CA LYS A 156 -12.16 -19.12 3.03
C LYS A 156 -12.05 -19.60 4.48
N ASP A 157 -10.83 -19.56 5.01
CA ASP A 157 -10.50 -19.97 6.39
C ASP A 157 -10.49 -18.78 7.36
N ARG A 158 -10.99 -17.61 6.93
CA ARG A 158 -11.01 -16.35 7.72
C ARG A 158 -9.63 -15.98 8.26
N ILE A 159 -8.58 -16.24 7.48
CA ILE A 159 -7.22 -15.84 7.81
C ILE A 159 -7.06 -14.38 7.36
N VAL A 160 -7.39 -13.48 8.27
CA VAL A 160 -7.25 -12.02 8.10
C VAL A 160 -6.62 -11.45 9.38
N PRO A 161 -5.89 -10.33 9.30
CA PRO A 161 -5.40 -9.64 10.50
C PRO A 161 -6.55 -8.96 11.25
N ASP A 162 -6.48 -8.88 12.58
CA ASP A 162 -7.51 -8.23 13.40
C ASP A 162 -7.73 -6.75 13.03
N ALA A 163 -6.70 -6.10 12.48
CA ALA A 163 -6.77 -4.73 11.99
C ALA A 163 -7.81 -4.56 10.87
N THR A 164 -8.08 -5.59 10.06
CA THR A 164 -9.11 -5.57 9.02
C THR A 164 -10.47 -5.19 9.60
N TYR A 165 -10.86 -5.80 10.71
CA TYR A 165 -12.13 -5.51 11.38
C TYR A 165 -12.16 -4.12 12.01
N ARG A 166 -11.02 -3.66 12.56
CA ARG A 166 -10.90 -2.31 13.11
C ARG A 166 -11.07 -1.26 12.01
N ASN A 167 -10.36 -1.43 10.90
CA ASN A 167 -10.45 -0.56 9.73
C ASN A 167 -11.89 -0.56 9.18
N TRP A 168 -12.52 -1.73 9.02
CA TRP A 168 -13.92 -1.80 8.62
C TRP A 168 -14.84 -1.03 9.57
N ASN A 169 -14.69 -1.22 10.88
CA ASN A 169 -15.53 -0.56 11.88
C ASN A 169 -15.41 0.97 11.84
N SER A 170 -14.26 1.52 11.44
CA SER A 170 -14.05 2.96 11.28
C SER A 170 -14.80 3.55 10.09
N TYR A 171 -14.91 2.83 8.96
CA TYR A 171 -15.35 3.40 7.68
C TYR A 171 -16.67 2.84 7.15
N ASN A 172 -17.21 1.75 7.72
CA ASN A 172 -18.39 1.06 7.19
C ASN A 172 -19.65 1.93 7.07
N ALA A 173 -19.86 2.88 7.98
CA ALA A 173 -21.06 3.72 8.00
C ALA A 173 -21.18 4.60 6.75
N GLN A 174 -20.04 4.87 6.09
CA GLN A 174 -19.93 5.66 4.87
C GLN A 174 -19.64 4.79 3.64
N THR A 175 -19.73 3.47 3.77
CA THR A 175 -19.42 2.51 2.71
C THR A 175 -20.70 1.86 2.18
N GLY A 176 -20.98 2.05 0.89
CA GLY A 176 -22.04 1.35 0.17
C GLY A 176 -21.49 0.29 -0.78
N PHE A 177 -22.28 -0.76 -1.04
CA PHE A 177 -21.96 -1.75 -2.06
C PHE A 177 -23.01 -1.76 -3.16
N GLY A 178 -22.56 -1.62 -4.40
CA GLY A 178 -23.38 -1.78 -5.59
C GLY A 178 -23.77 -3.24 -5.85
N ALA A 179 -24.71 -3.43 -6.78
CA ALA A 179 -25.14 -4.76 -7.20
C ALA A 179 -23.97 -5.56 -7.82
N GLY A 180 -23.90 -6.87 -7.51
CA GLY A 180 -22.88 -7.76 -8.07
C GLY A 180 -21.53 -7.75 -7.34
N VAL A 181 -21.35 -6.93 -6.31
CA VAL A 181 -20.15 -6.97 -5.45
C VAL A 181 -20.25 -8.16 -4.48
N ASN A 182 -19.19 -8.97 -4.41
CA ASN A 182 -19.05 -9.98 -3.36
C ASN A 182 -18.69 -9.27 -2.05
N VAL A 183 -19.72 -8.89 -1.29
CA VAL A 183 -19.59 -8.11 -0.05
C VAL A 183 -18.69 -8.79 0.96
N MET A 184 -18.72 -10.12 1.08
CA MET A 184 -17.90 -10.86 2.04
C MET A 184 -16.40 -10.76 1.73
N GLU A 185 -16.05 -10.82 0.45
CA GLU A 185 -14.67 -10.62 0.00
C GLU A 185 -14.26 -9.16 0.17
N ALA A 186 -15.09 -8.21 -0.30
CA ALA A 186 -14.80 -6.79 -0.23
C ALA A 186 -14.62 -6.30 1.22
N PHE A 187 -15.45 -6.79 2.14
CA PHE A 187 -15.34 -6.55 3.58
C PHE A 187 -14.00 -7.01 4.17
N SER A 188 -13.38 -8.03 3.59
CA SER A 188 -12.09 -8.57 4.06
C SER A 188 -10.90 -7.92 3.37
N ILE A 189 -11.04 -7.57 2.09
CA ILE A 189 -9.96 -7.07 1.23
C ILE A 189 -9.79 -5.55 1.33
N LEU A 190 -10.86 -4.78 1.20
CA LEU A 190 -10.77 -3.31 1.17
C LEU A 190 -10.14 -2.73 2.45
N PRO A 191 -10.47 -3.22 3.66
CA PRO A 191 -9.85 -2.74 4.89
C PRO A 191 -8.60 -3.55 5.31
N ASP A 192 -8.11 -4.49 4.50
CA ASP A 192 -6.89 -5.25 4.81
C ASP A 192 -5.68 -4.30 4.94
N PRO A 193 -4.96 -4.28 6.07
CA PRO A 193 -3.77 -3.46 6.23
C PRO A 193 -2.66 -3.89 5.26
N GLN A 194 -2.15 -2.94 4.47
CA GLN A 194 -1.04 -3.18 3.56
C GLN A 194 0.28 -2.75 4.22
N THR A 195 1.25 -3.66 4.31
CA THR A 195 2.64 -3.27 4.59
C THR A 195 3.34 -3.02 3.26
N ASN A 196 3.94 -1.85 3.08
CA ASN A 196 4.52 -1.41 1.80
C ASN A 196 3.56 -1.60 0.61
N GLY A 197 2.31 -1.12 0.75
CA GLY A 197 1.37 -1.12 -0.35
C GLY A 197 1.76 -0.15 -1.47
N GLY A 198 0.90 -0.07 -2.47
CA GLY A 198 1.10 0.80 -3.62
C GLY A 198 0.75 2.25 -3.33
N LEU A 199 0.89 3.09 -4.34
CA LEU A 199 0.36 4.44 -4.34
C LEU A 199 -1.12 4.39 -4.77
N LEU A 200 -1.95 5.22 -4.16
CA LEU A 200 -3.29 5.60 -4.62
C LEU A 200 -3.20 6.99 -5.22
N ILE A 201 -3.68 7.15 -6.45
CA ILE A 201 -3.51 8.36 -7.25
C ILE A 201 -4.87 8.82 -7.75
N ALA A 202 -5.19 10.11 -7.58
CA ALA A 202 -6.32 10.77 -8.23
C ALA A 202 -5.78 11.63 -9.38
N VAL A 203 -6.23 11.36 -10.61
CA VAL A 203 -5.73 12.02 -11.82
C VAL A 203 -6.87 12.50 -12.71
N ALA A 204 -6.72 13.70 -13.26
CA ALA A 204 -7.63 14.24 -14.26
C ALA A 204 -7.70 13.32 -15.50
N PRO A 205 -8.89 13.11 -16.10
CA PRO A 205 -9.03 12.30 -17.31
C PRO A 205 -8.09 12.72 -18.46
N ALA A 206 -7.82 14.02 -18.59
CA ALA A 206 -6.93 14.56 -19.62
C ALA A 206 -5.44 14.15 -19.44
N ALA A 207 -5.01 13.84 -18.21
CA ALA A 207 -3.65 13.41 -17.89
C ALA A 207 -3.53 11.88 -17.70
N LEU A 208 -4.63 11.14 -17.84
CA LEU A 208 -4.65 9.69 -17.63
C LEU A 208 -3.65 8.95 -18.54
N ALA A 209 -3.57 9.35 -19.82
CA ALA A 209 -2.66 8.74 -20.79
C ALA A 209 -1.18 8.94 -20.41
N GLU A 210 -0.84 10.08 -19.79
CA GLU A 210 0.52 10.36 -19.32
C GLU A 210 0.88 9.46 -18.13
N VAL A 211 -0.04 9.29 -17.16
CA VAL A 211 0.14 8.36 -16.05
C VAL A 211 0.28 6.91 -16.54
N GLN A 212 -0.56 6.50 -17.49
CA GLN A 212 -0.52 5.15 -18.07
C GLN A 212 0.79 4.88 -18.81
N ALA A 213 1.36 5.88 -19.49
CA ALA A 213 2.68 5.73 -20.12
C ALA A 213 3.78 5.46 -19.07
N ILE A 214 3.71 6.12 -17.90
CA ILE A 214 4.63 5.85 -16.79
C ILE A 214 4.40 4.43 -16.22
N PHE A 215 3.14 4.00 -16.07
CA PHE A 215 2.81 2.65 -15.60
C PHE A 215 3.39 1.58 -16.52
N GLN A 216 3.15 1.70 -17.83
CA GLN A 216 3.69 0.78 -18.85
C GLN A 216 5.21 0.73 -18.84
N ALA A 217 5.88 1.89 -18.72
CA ALA A 217 7.34 1.96 -18.61
C ALA A 217 7.90 1.27 -17.35
N ASN A 218 7.05 1.05 -16.34
CA ASN A 218 7.39 0.35 -15.10
C ASN A 218 6.76 -1.06 -15.00
N ASN A 219 6.24 -1.59 -16.11
CA ASN A 219 5.57 -2.90 -16.19
C ASN A 219 4.36 -3.02 -15.25
N LEU A 220 3.57 -1.95 -15.14
CA LEU A 220 2.26 -1.94 -14.51
C LEU A 220 1.18 -1.84 -15.59
N ASP A 221 0.10 -2.58 -15.41
CA ASP A 221 -1.08 -2.59 -16.27
C ASP A 221 -2.06 -1.46 -15.91
#